data_AF-A0A921DR86-F1
#
_entry.id   AF-A0A921DR86-F1
#
_cell.length_a   1.000
_cell.length_b   1.000
_cell.length_c   1.000
_cell.angle_alpha   90.00
_cell.angle_beta   90.00
_cell.angle_gamma   90.00
#
_symmetry.space_group_name_H-M   'P 1'
#
loop_
_entity.id
_entity.type
_entity.pdbx_description
1 polymer ?
#
loop_
_entity_poly.entity_id
_entity_poly.type
_entity_poly.pdbx_seq_one_letter_code
_entity_poly.pdbx_strand_id
1 'polypeptide(L)'
;MSFVQEGRGKPGFCPPGLCMAAPLRGGASWAIMAWIHPPSSGHAAGSNLFSAGNATNSVRRAAQLREHTMIRADLHTHTNHSHARDSVRQMFEAGQAKGLLVQGFSEHSPRPRGYDYPSEYRDHLAATFKDYLAEVEELKKEQEPLGVTVLLGLEVDWLEEEVPFIRDMIASHPYDYLIAGIHFLGRWGFDASACDWEKLGREERFHLYSRYYRTMKAMAETRLFHIVAHPDLIKIFSVDDFRRWLALSASMDLVGDALTAVRDAGMAMEISSAGLRKPCHEIYPGPEILHLAWQIGLPITFASDSHSTEQVAWSFDTLARYAASKGWKESLVFRRGEVFPMPFTAD
;
A
#
# COMPACT_ATOMS: atom_id res chain seq x y z
N MET A 1 -22.40 -56.32 33.65
CA MET A 1 -23.08 -55.35 34.54
C MET A 1 -22.16 -54.14 34.64
N SER A 2 -22.47 -52.92 34.24
CA SER A 2 -23.65 -52.27 33.67
C SER A 2 -23.17 -50.94 33.06
N PHE A 3 -23.94 -50.41 32.13
CA PHE A 3 -23.70 -49.20 31.33
C PHE A 3 -23.72 -47.87 32.10
N VAL A 4 -23.31 -46.81 31.37
CA VAL A 4 -23.87 -45.42 31.25
C VAL A 4 -22.83 -44.33 31.58
N GLN A 5 -22.74 -43.14 30.95
CA GLN A 5 -22.90 -42.56 29.60
C GLN A 5 -22.61 -41.05 29.77
N GLU A 6 -21.93 -40.46 28.78
CA GLU A 6 -21.86 -39.04 28.30
C GLU A 6 -22.22 -37.83 29.20
N GLY A 7 -21.42 -36.76 29.01
CA GLY A 7 -21.81 -35.37 29.29
C GLY A 7 -20.86 -34.35 28.65
N ARG A 8 -21.14 -33.97 27.39
CA ARG A 8 -20.50 -32.83 26.69
C ARG A 8 -21.03 -31.51 27.27
N GLY A 9 -20.14 -30.62 27.72
CA GLY A 9 -20.46 -29.23 28.05
C GLY A 9 -20.05 -28.29 26.91
N LYS A 10 -21.03 -27.60 26.30
CA LYS A 10 -20.84 -26.53 25.31
C LYS A 10 -20.26 -25.28 26.00
N PRO A 11 -19.40 -24.46 25.34
CA PRO A 11 -19.15 -23.10 25.80
C PRO A 11 -20.35 -22.20 25.45
N GLY A 12 -20.76 -21.39 26.44
CA GLY A 12 -21.94 -20.55 26.41
C GLY A 12 -21.84 -19.40 25.40
N PHE A 13 -22.93 -19.21 24.68
CA PHE A 13 -23.26 -18.05 23.86
C PHE A 13 -23.51 -16.84 24.79
N CYS A 14 -22.88 -15.70 24.52
CA CYS A 14 -23.18 -14.43 25.18
C CYS A 14 -24.03 -13.56 24.23
N PRO A 15 -25.25 -13.13 24.61
CA PRO A 15 -26.10 -12.33 23.73
C PRO A 15 -25.69 -10.83 23.75
N PRO A 16 -25.91 -10.08 22.66
CA PRO A 16 -25.56 -8.66 22.60
C PRO A 16 -26.65 -7.82 23.30
N GLY A 17 -26.24 -6.99 24.26
CA GLY A 17 -27.14 -6.14 25.03
C GLY A 17 -26.49 -4.82 25.46
N LEU A 18 -26.89 -3.75 24.78
CA LEU A 18 -26.98 -2.36 25.23
C LEU A 18 -25.82 -1.78 26.06
N CYS A 19 -24.95 -1.01 25.39
CA CYS A 19 -24.35 0.17 26.01
C CYS A 19 -25.12 1.40 25.53
N MET A 20 -25.91 1.99 26.44
CA MET A 20 -26.58 3.26 26.23
C MET A 20 -25.53 4.38 26.16
N ALA A 21 -25.49 5.09 25.04
CA ALA A 21 -24.87 6.40 24.96
C ALA A 21 -25.83 7.45 25.53
N ALA A 22 -25.40 8.18 26.56
CA ALA A 22 -26.04 9.42 26.98
C ALA A 22 -25.41 10.62 26.22
N PRO A 23 -26.20 11.62 25.81
CA PRO A 23 -25.78 12.60 24.80
C PRO A 23 -25.22 13.88 25.42
N LEU A 24 -24.19 14.45 24.79
CA LEU A 24 -23.85 15.86 24.97
C LEU A 24 -24.43 16.69 23.82
N ARG A 25 -25.11 17.76 24.25
CA ARG A 25 -25.97 18.67 23.50
C ARG A 25 -25.16 19.71 22.73
N GLY A 26 -25.77 20.18 21.62
CA GLY A 26 -25.44 21.42 20.91
C GLY A 26 -25.25 21.12 19.43
N GLY A 27 -26.16 21.41 18.49
CA GLY A 27 -27.18 22.44 18.45
C GLY A 27 -26.82 23.44 17.35
N ALA A 28 -27.22 23.17 16.10
CA ALA A 28 -27.50 24.17 15.08
C ALA A 28 -28.16 23.50 13.87
N SER A 29 -29.48 23.70 13.76
CA SER A 29 -30.29 23.49 12.57
C SER A 29 -30.06 24.66 11.62
N TRP A 30 -29.80 24.41 10.33
CA TRP A 30 -30.24 25.30 9.25
C TRP A 30 -30.60 24.49 8.00
N ALA A 31 -31.73 24.87 7.43
CA ALA A 31 -32.42 24.24 6.32
C ALA A 31 -31.84 24.63 4.94
N ILE A 32 -31.98 23.70 4.01
CA ILE A 32 -32.46 23.83 2.61
C ILE A 32 -32.49 25.26 2.03
N MET A 33 -31.77 25.47 0.93
CA MET A 33 -32.32 26.08 -0.30
C MET A 33 -31.48 25.70 -1.52
N ALA A 34 -32.16 25.06 -2.48
CA ALA A 34 -31.73 24.89 -3.86
C ALA A 34 -32.02 26.17 -4.65
N TRP A 35 -31.17 26.51 -5.61
CA TRP A 35 -31.54 27.40 -6.73
C TRP A 35 -30.95 26.87 -8.04
N ILE A 36 -31.83 26.83 -9.05
CA ILE A 36 -31.60 26.42 -10.43
C ILE A 36 -31.43 27.70 -11.30
N HIS A 37 -30.37 27.70 -12.13
CA HIS A 37 -30.03 28.31 -13.45
C HIS A 37 -31.03 29.20 -14.26
N PRO A 38 -30.68 29.81 -15.45
CA PRO A 38 -29.40 30.13 -16.17
C PRO A 38 -29.41 31.57 -16.81
N PRO A 39 -28.94 31.85 -18.07
CA PRO A 39 -27.55 32.10 -18.52
C PRO A 39 -27.37 33.51 -19.15
N SER A 40 -26.13 33.89 -19.50
CA SER A 40 -25.91 34.93 -20.53
C SER A 40 -24.71 34.64 -21.43
N SER A 41 -24.96 34.96 -22.70
CA SER A 41 -24.23 34.69 -23.93
C SER A 41 -23.09 35.69 -24.21
N GLY A 42 -22.08 35.24 -24.96
CA GLY A 42 -21.15 36.15 -25.66
C GLY A 42 -20.26 35.41 -26.66
N HIS A 43 -20.63 35.49 -27.94
CA HIS A 43 -19.76 35.13 -29.08
C HIS A 43 -18.70 36.23 -29.32
N ALA A 44 -17.49 35.83 -29.67
CA ALA A 44 -16.63 36.61 -30.56
C ALA A 44 -15.69 35.69 -31.34
N ALA A 45 -15.79 35.75 -32.67
CA ALA A 45 -14.89 35.11 -33.62
C ALA A 45 -13.58 35.90 -33.75
N GLY A 46 -12.47 35.20 -34.00
CA GLY A 46 -11.18 35.79 -34.29
C GLY A 46 -10.28 34.78 -35.02
N SER A 47 -9.83 35.17 -36.20
CA SER A 47 -9.19 34.40 -37.27
C SER A 47 -7.75 33.92 -37.01
N ASN A 48 -7.39 32.85 -37.74
CA ASN A 48 -6.07 32.24 -37.94
C ASN A 48 -4.89 33.23 -38.05
N LEU A 49 -3.76 32.85 -37.43
CA LEU A 49 -2.40 33.12 -37.93
C LEU A 49 -1.46 31.99 -37.47
N PHE A 50 -0.96 31.22 -38.44
CA PHE A 50 0.19 30.33 -38.26
C PHE A 50 1.43 31.18 -37.95
N SER A 51 2.16 30.85 -36.89
CA SER A 51 3.54 31.31 -36.71
C SER A 51 4.41 30.16 -36.20
N ALA A 52 5.44 29.87 -36.98
CA ALA A 52 6.49 28.92 -36.65
C ALA A 52 7.20 29.35 -35.35
N GLY A 53 6.93 28.61 -34.27
CA GLY A 53 7.57 28.73 -32.97
C GLY A 53 7.89 27.35 -32.40
N ASN A 54 8.40 26.44 -33.24
CA ASN A 54 8.66 25.05 -32.92
C ASN A 54 10.16 24.82 -32.72
N ALA A 55 10.56 24.63 -31.45
CA ALA A 55 11.70 23.81 -30.96
C ALA A 55 12.28 24.37 -29.65
N THR A 56 12.41 25.69 -29.53
CA THR A 56 13.06 26.32 -28.36
C THR A 56 12.15 26.40 -27.13
N ASN A 57 10.84 26.59 -27.34
CA ASN A 57 9.84 26.59 -26.26
C ASN A 57 9.55 25.18 -25.71
N SER A 58 9.62 24.13 -26.55
CA SER A 58 9.43 22.75 -26.08
C SER A 58 10.61 22.25 -25.26
N VAL A 59 11.85 22.61 -25.65
CA VAL A 59 13.07 22.27 -24.88
C VAL A 59 13.11 23.05 -23.56
N ARG A 60 12.74 24.34 -23.54
CA ARG A 60 12.61 25.10 -22.29
C ARG A 60 11.50 24.57 -21.40
N ARG A 61 10.33 24.21 -21.94
CA ARG A 61 9.22 23.63 -21.16
C ARG A 61 9.56 22.23 -20.64
N ALA A 62 10.30 21.42 -21.40
CA ALA A 62 10.82 20.13 -20.94
C ALA A 62 11.95 20.26 -19.91
N ALA A 63 12.77 21.32 -19.98
CA ALA A 63 13.77 21.64 -18.96
C ALA A 63 13.13 22.21 -17.67
N GLN A 64 12.08 23.03 -17.80
CA GLN A 64 11.33 23.59 -16.67
C GLN A 64 10.42 22.55 -16.00
N LEU A 65 9.91 21.57 -16.76
CA LEU A 65 9.22 20.39 -16.21
C LEU A 65 10.19 19.40 -15.52
N ARG A 66 11.49 19.46 -15.81
CA ARG A 66 12.54 18.71 -15.09
C ARG A 66 12.91 19.35 -13.76
N GLU A 67 12.62 20.64 -13.55
CA GLU A 67 13.01 21.36 -12.34
C GLU A 67 12.04 21.14 -11.15
N HIS A 68 10.83 20.60 -11.37
CA HIS A 68 9.86 20.32 -10.29
C HIS A 68 9.08 19.02 -10.54
N THR A 69 9.74 17.87 -10.43
CA THR A 69 9.07 16.56 -10.59
C THR A 69 8.77 15.94 -9.23
N MET A 70 7.62 16.27 -8.63
CA MET A 70 7.05 15.50 -7.51
C MET A 70 6.96 14.01 -7.87
N ILE A 71 6.86 13.11 -6.88
CA ILE A 71 6.69 11.66 -7.12
C ILE A 71 5.57 11.42 -8.16
N ARG A 72 5.90 10.70 -9.25
CA ARG A 72 4.97 10.41 -10.36
C ARG A 72 4.70 8.92 -10.59
N ALA A 73 5.15 8.07 -9.67
CA ALA A 73 4.82 6.66 -9.62
C ALA A 73 4.13 6.33 -8.31
N ASP A 74 2.95 5.72 -8.39
CA ASP A 74 2.30 5.07 -7.25
C ASP A 74 2.19 3.58 -7.60
N LEU A 75 2.93 2.73 -6.88
CA LEU A 75 3.01 1.30 -7.16
C LEU A 75 2.17 0.45 -6.22
N HIS A 76 1.46 1.06 -5.27
CA HIS A 76 0.64 0.31 -4.33
C HIS A 76 -0.76 0.92 -4.26
N THR A 77 -1.67 0.38 -5.07
CA THR A 77 -3.07 0.81 -5.14
C THR A 77 -4.01 -0.39 -5.27
N HIS A 78 -5.15 -0.33 -4.58
CA HIS A 78 -6.16 -1.39 -4.50
C HIS A 78 -7.47 -0.94 -5.12
N THR A 79 -8.29 -1.88 -5.58
CA THR A 79 -9.58 -1.56 -6.22
C THR A 79 -10.73 -2.34 -5.59
N ASN A 80 -11.94 -2.11 -6.08
CA ASN A 80 -13.14 -2.82 -5.64
C ASN A 80 -13.11 -4.36 -5.85
N HIS A 81 -12.02 -4.91 -6.39
CA HIS A 81 -11.81 -6.36 -6.49
C HIS A 81 -11.27 -6.94 -5.17
N SER A 82 -10.70 -6.12 -4.27
CA SER A 82 -10.44 -6.48 -2.87
C SER A 82 -11.41 -5.81 -1.89
N HIS A 83 -10.89 -5.07 -0.91
CA HIS A 83 -11.64 -4.35 0.12
C HIS A 83 -11.59 -2.82 -0.06
N ALA A 84 -11.05 -2.36 -1.20
CA ALA A 84 -11.14 -0.97 -1.63
C ALA A 84 -12.51 -0.66 -2.26
N ARG A 85 -12.80 0.62 -2.45
CA ARG A 85 -14.15 1.09 -2.81
C ARG A 85 -14.36 1.29 -4.32
N ASP A 86 -13.36 1.81 -5.00
CA ASP A 86 -13.50 2.37 -6.35
C ASP A 86 -12.91 1.43 -7.41
N SER A 87 -13.38 1.51 -8.65
CA SER A 87 -12.94 0.62 -9.74
C SER A 87 -11.54 0.94 -10.26
N VAL A 88 -10.95 0.02 -11.04
CA VAL A 88 -9.67 0.23 -11.75
C VAL A 88 -9.66 1.54 -12.53
N ARG A 89 -10.73 1.82 -13.29
CA ARG A 89 -10.87 3.07 -14.08
C ARG A 89 -10.89 4.31 -13.18
N GLN A 90 -11.68 4.30 -12.11
CA GLN A 90 -11.81 5.45 -11.21
C GLN A 90 -10.48 5.75 -10.50
N MET A 91 -9.82 4.71 -10.01
CA MET A 91 -8.50 4.80 -9.38
C MET A 91 -7.44 5.34 -10.36
N PHE A 92 -7.48 4.90 -11.62
CA PHE A 92 -6.62 5.43 -12.67
C PHE A 92 -6.85 6.93 -12.93
N GLU A 93 -8.11 7.33 -13.12
CA GLU A 93 -8.48 8.73 -13.37
C GLU A 93 -8.07 9.64 -12.21
N ALA A 94 -8.20 9.16 -10.96
CA ALA A 94 -7.70 9.87 -9.79
C ALA A 94 -6.18 10.05 -9.82
N GLY A 95 -5.43 9.02 -10.22
CA GLY A 95 -3.97 9.10 -10.39
C GLY A 95 -3.55 10.08 -11.48
N GLN A 96 -4.27 10.09 -12.61
CA GLN A 96 -4.05 11.06 -13.68
C GLN A 96 -4.31 12.49 -13.22
N ALA A 97 -5.39 12.72 -12.47
CA ALA A 97 -5.69 14.03 -11.88
C ALA A 97 -4.61 14.52 -10.91
N LYS A 98 -3.81 13.60 -10.33
CA LYS A 98 -2.67 13.88 -9.47
C LYS A 98 -1.33 13.96 -10.21
N GLY A 99 -1.32 13.77 -11.53
CA GLY A 99 -0.13 13.87 -12.37
C GLY A 99 0.79 12.64 -12.34
N LEU A 100 0.27 11.47 -11.95
CA LEU A 100 1.00 10.21 -12.07
C LEU A 100 1.27 9.87 -13.54
N LEU A 101 2.53 9.54 -13.84
CA LEU A 101 2.93 9.01 -15.15
C LEU A 101 3.01 7.48 -15.13
N VAL A 102 3.20 6.91 -13.95
CA VAL A 102 3.20 5.47 -13.72
C VAL A 102 2.19 5.18 -12.62
N GLN A 103 1.24 4.28 -12.88
CA GLN A 103 0.32 3.80 -11.87
C GLN A 103 0.31 2.28 -11.89
N GLY A 104 0.69 1.71 -10.76
CA GLY A 104 0.65 0.29 -10.51
C GLY A 104 -0.59 -0.09 -9.72
N PHE A 105 -1.34 -1.04 -10.27
CA PHE A 105 -2.41 -1.71 -9.56
C PHE A 105 -1.82 -2.96 -8.93
N SER A 106 -2.00 -3.14 -7.62
CA SER A 106 -1.37 -4.21 -6.85
C SER A 106 -2.38 -4.82 -5.91
N GLU A 107 -3.48 -5.30 -6.46
CA GLU A 107 -4.57 -5.87 -5.67
C GLU A 107 -4.06 -6.98 -4.74
N HIS A 108 -4.71 -7.17 -3.60
CA HIS A 108 -4.41 -8.31 -2.74
C HIS A 108 -4.51 -9.64 -3.50
N SER A 109 -3.63 -10.57 -3.17
CA SER A 109 -3.63 -11.90 -3.76
C SER A 109 -4.70 -12.82 -3.16
N PRO A 110 -5.34 -13.71 -3.93
CA PRO A 110 -6.14 -14.80 -3.37
C PRO A 110 -5.31 -15.60 -2.36
N ARG A 111 -5.97 -16.09 -1.31
CA ARG A 111 -5.28 -16.77 -0.20
C ARG A 111 -5.95 -18.08 0.19
N PRO A 112 -5.20 -19.08 0.70
CA PRO A 112 -5.76 -20.32 1.20
C PRO A 112 -6.64 -20.10 2.44
N ARG A 113 -7.40 -21.14 2.81
CA ARG A 113 -8.25 -21.12 4.01
C ARG A 113 -7.40 -21.19 5.29
N GLY A 114 -7.98 -20.73 6.40
CA GLY A 114 -7.36 -20.85 7.74
C GLY A 114 -6.39 -19.72 8.11
N TYR A 115 -6.56 -18.54 7.49
CA TYR A 115 -5.87 -17.30 7.84
C TYR A 115 -6.88 -16.29 8.36
N ASP A 116 -6.63 -15.75 9.55
CA ASP A 116 -7.61 -15.00 10.33
C ASP A 116 -7.76 -13.55 9.84
N TYR A 117 -8.92 -13.20 9.27
CA TYR A 117 -9.40 -11.81 9.16
C TYR A 117 -10.89 -11.76 9.54
N PRO A 118 -11.34 -10.70 10.25
CA PRO A 118 -12.70 -10.60 10.79
C PRO A 118 -13.78 -10.38 9.72
N SER A 119 -13.43 -9.81 8.57
CA SER A 119 -14.30 -9.73 7.39
C SER A 119 -13.80 -10.71 6.34
N GLU A 120 -14.56 -11.77 6.03
CA GLU A 120 -14.20 -12.73 4.98
C GLU A 120 -14.36 -12.07 3.60
N TYR A 121 -13.38 -11.29 3.17
CA TYR A 121 -13.27 -10.79 1.78
C TYR A 121 -12.50 -11.76 0.87
N ARG A 122 -11.98 -12.88 1.41
CA ARG A 122 -11.30 -13.93 0.65
C ARG A 122 -12.15 -14.42 -0.53
N ASP A 123 -13.42 -14.69 -0.29
CA ASP A 123 -14.30 -15.26 -1.32
C ASP A 123 -14.65 -14.24 -2.40
N HIS A 124 -14.84 -12.97 -2.01
CA HIS A 124 -14.97 -11.86 -2.96
C HIS A 124 -13.72 -11.76 -3.82
N LEU A 125 -12.55 -11.67 -3.19
CA LEU A 125 -11.26 -11.56 -3.88
C LEU A 125 -11.02 -12.72 -4.84
N ALA A 126 -11.28 -13.96 -4.41
CA ALA A 126 -11.12 -15.13 -5.27
C ALA A 126 -12.09 -15.13 -6.46
N ALA A 127 -13.29 -14.58 -6.29
CA ALA A 127 -14.31 -14.50 -7.34
C ALA A 127 -13.99 -13.40 -8.37
N THR A 128 -13.47 -12.26 -7.93
CA THR A 128 -13.22 -11.06 -8.74
C THR A 128 -11.81 -10.99 -9.32
N PHE A 129 -10.87 -11.82 -8.85
CA PHE A 129 -9.46 -11.73 -9.25
C PHE A 129 -9.22 -11.77 -10.76
N LYS A 130 -9.99 -12.58 -11.50
CA LYS A 130 -9.85 -12.65 -12.96
C LYS A 130 -10.32 -11.36 -13.66
N ASP A 131 -11.34 -10.71 -13.11
CA ASP A 131 -11.87 -9.45 -13.64
C ASP A 131 -10.85 -8.33 -13.39
N TYR A 132 -10.22 -8.31 -12.22
CA TYR A 132 -9.07 -7.43 -11.93
C TYR A 132 -7.97 -7.55 -13.00
N LEU A 133 -7.50 -8.77 -13.28
CA LEU A 133 -6.45 -8.99 -14.28
C LEU A 133 -6.88 -8.48 -15.67
N ALA A 134 -8.13 -8.75 -16.06
CA ALA A 134 -8.66 -8.35 -17.36
C ALA A 134 -8.78 -6.82 -17.49
N GLU A 135 -9.35 -6.15 -16.49
CA GLU A 135 -9.57 -4.70 -16.48
C GLU A 135 -8.26 -3.92 -16.53
N VAL A 136 -7.25 -4.33 -15.75
CA VAL A 136 -5.94 -3.66 -15.75
C VAL A 136 -5.19 -3.90 -17.06
N GLU A 137 -5.24 -5.10 -17.64
CA GLU A 137 -4.62 -5.38 -18.95
C GLU A 137 -5.30 -4.62 -20.09
N GLU A 138 -6.63 -4.45 -20.03
CA GLU A 138 -7.36 -3.61 -20.98
C GLU A 138 -6.94 -2.15 -20.84
N LEU A 139 -6.97 -1.60 -19.62
CA LEU A 139 -6.53 -0.24 -19.34
C LEU A 139 -5.09 -0.01 -19.80
N LYS A 140 -4.18 -0.96 -19.56
CA LYS A 140 -2.78 -0.88 -19.99
C LYS A 140 -2.65 -0.72 -21.50
N LYS A 141 -3.40 -1.50 -22.29
CA LYS A 141 -3.40 -1.39 -23.76
C LYS A 141 -3.95 -0.05 -24.24
N GLU A 142 -4.98 0.48 -23.57
CA GLU A 142 -5.56 1.78 -23.91
C GLU A 142 -4.59 2.94 -23.67
N GLN A 143 -3.81 2.88 -22.58
CA GLN A 143 -2.98 4.01 -22.14
C GLN A 143 -1.56 4.01 -22.71
N GLU A 144 -1.05 2.85 -23.15
CA GLU A 144 0.28 2.72 -23.78
C GLU A 144 0.54 3.74 -24.93
N PRO A 145 -0.37 3.96 -25.90
CA PRO A 145 -0.15 4.96 -26.96
C PRO A 145 -0.21 6.42 -26.47
N LEU A 146 -0.73 6.67 -25.26
CA LEU A 146 -0.87 8.00 -24.67
C LEU A 146 0.34 8.39 -23.80
N GLY A 147 1.33 7.51 -23.65
CA GLY A 147 2.54 7.78 -22.89
C GLY A 147 2.37 7.71 -21.36
N VAL A 148 1.25 7.15 -20.89
CA VAL A 148 0.99 6.87 -19.48
C VAL A 148 1.22 5.38 -19.23
N THR A 149 2.02 5.04 -18.23
CA THR A 149 2.35 3.65 -17.92
C THR A 149 1.38 3.11 -16.86
N VAL A 150 0.58 2.13 -17.24
CA VAL A 150 -0.22 1.33 -16.31
C VAL A 150 0.47 -0.01 -16.11
N LEU A 151 0.68 -0.39 -14.85
CA LEU A 151 1.34 -1.63 -14.47
C LEU A 151 0.35 -2.55 -13.75
N LEU A 152 0.38 -3.82 -14.15
CA LEU A 152 -0.31 -4.90 -13.47
C LEU A 152 0.63 -5.55 -12.47
N GLY A 153 0.48 -5.20 -11.20
CA GLY A 153 1.15 -5.84 -10.09
C GLY A 153 0.22 -6.75 -9.27
N LEU A 154 0.77 -7.29 -8.20
CA LEU A 154 0.06 -8.06 -7.19
C LEU A 154 0.69 -7.82 -5.83
N GLU A 155 -0.11 -7.51 -4.82
CA GLU A 155 0.33 -7.58 -3.43
C GLU A 155 0.07 -8.98 -2.89
N VAL A 156 1.16 -9.71 -2.67
CA VAL A 156 1.15 -11.09 -2.23
C VAL A 156 1.35 -11.16 -0.74
N ASP A 157 0.39 -11.76 -0.04
CA ASP A 157 0.58 -12.12 1.36
C ASP A 157 1.75 -13.11 1.49
N TRP A 158 2.73 -12.78 2.33
CA TRP A 158 3.77 -13.73 2.70
C TRP A 158 3.22 -14.73 3.73
N LEU A 159 3.03 -15.95 3.27
CA LEU A 159 2.49 -17.08 4.03
C LEU A 159 3.57 -18.15 4.20
N GLU A 160 4.26 -18.17 5.36
CA GLU A 160 5.44 -19.00 5.62
C GLU A 160 5.22 -20.50 5.33
N GLU A 161 4.01 -21.01 5.59
CA GLU A 161 3.63 -22.42 5.40
C GLU A 161 3.17 -22.75 3.97
N GLU A 162 2.93 -21.73 3.13
CA GLU A 162 2.21 -21.85 1.85
C GLU A 162 3.08 -21.40 0.67
N VAL A 163 4.40 -21.53 0.77
CA VAL A 163 5.34 -21.14 -0.31
C VAL A 163 5.03 -21.79 -1.66
N PRO A 164 4.63 -23.08 -1.76
CA PRO A 164 4.20 -23.66 -3.04
C PRO A 164 2.99 -22.96 -3.65
N PHE A 165 1.98 -22.63 -2.83
CA PHE A 165 0.81 -21.87 -3.27
C PHE A 165 1.20 -20.48 -3.81
N ILE A 166 2.09 -19.78 -3.09
CA ILE A 166 2.62 -18.48 -3.52
C ILE A 166 3.31 -18.61 -4.89
N ARG A 167 4.14 -19.64 -5.08
CA ARG A 167 4.85 -19.88 -6.36
C ARG A 167 3.88 -20.11 -7.52
N ASP A 168 2.85 -20.92 -7.32
CA ASP A 168 1.85 -21.18 -8.36
C ASP A 168 1.07 -19.90 -8.70
N MET A 169 0.73 -19.10 -7.70
CA MET A 169 0.01 -17.85 -7.87
C MET A 169 0.82 -16.80 -8.64
N ILE A 170 2.08 -16.56 -8.26
CA ILE A 170 2.92 -15.58 -8.97
C ILE A 170 3.29 -16.04 -10.39
N ALA A 171 3.24 -17.34 -10.66
CA ALA A 171 3.46 -17.90 -12.00
C ALA A 171 2.20 -17.92 -12.88
N SER A 172 1.02 -17.67 -12.31
CA SER A 172 -0.27 -17.80 -13.02
C SER A 172 -0.53 -16.71 -14.07
N HIS A 173 0.17 -15.57 -13.97
CA HIS A 173 0.01 -14.42 -14.87
C HIS A 173 1.35 -13.66 -15.02
N PRO A 174 1.65 -13.04 -16.18
CA PRO A 174 2.87 -12.26 -16.37
C PRO A 174 2.78 -10.86 -15.72
N TYR A 175 2.80 -10.81 -14.38
CA TYR A 175 2.80 -9.57 -13.61
C TYR A 175 4.01 -8.68 -13.97
N ASP A 176 3.80 -7.37 -13.97
CA ASP A 176 4.87 -6.38 -14.14
C ASP A 176 5.77 -6.33 -12.91
N TYR A 177 5.19 -6.47 -11.71
CA TYR A 177 5.89 -6.50 -10.43
C TYR A 177 5.07 -7.22 -9.34
N LEU A 178 5.72 -7.53 -8.23
CA LEU A 178 5.14 -8.27 -7.10
C LEU A 178 5.59 -7.60 -5.80
N ILE A 179 4.62 -7.25 -4.97
CA ILE A 179 4.84 -6.74 -3.62
C ILE A 179 4.67 -7.91 -2.63
N ALA A 180 5.52 -7.98 -1.62
CA ALA A 180 5.32 -8.86 -0.47
C ALA A 180 4.74 -8.08 0.71
N GLY A 181 3.52 -8.42 1.10
CA GLY A 181 2.86 -7.93 2.30
C GLY A 181 2.99 -8.94 3.43
N ILE A 182 3.55 -8.53 4.58
CA ILE A 182 3.59 -9.37 5.78
C ILE A 182 2.43 -8.93 6.67
N HIS A 183 1.25 -9.53 6.48
CA HIS A 183 0.04 -9.30 7.28
C HIS A 183 -0.16 -10.37 8.37
N PHE A 184 0.53 -11.49 8.24
CA PHE A 184 0.36 -12.65 9.11
C PHE A 184 1.65 -13.02 9.84
N LEU A 185 1.51 -13.37 11.12
CA LEU A 185 2.54 -14.09 11.86
C LEU A 185 2.02 -15.49 12.19
N GLY A 186 2.40 -16.47 11.37
CA GLY A 186 1.72 -17.77 11.34
C GLY A 186 0.37 -17.59 10.65
N ARG A 187 -0.73 -17.91 11.33
CA ARG A 187 -2.11 -17.76 10.81
C ARG A 187 -2.84 -16.51 11.29
N TRP A 188 -2.26 -15.78 12.25
CA TRP A 188 -2.86 -14.61 12.87
C TRP A 188 -2.61 -13.36 12.03
N GLY A 189 -3.68 -12.73 11.52
CA GLY A 189 -3.66 -11.43 10.85
C GLY A 189 -3.51 -10.33 11.87
N PHE A 190 -2.28 -9.89 12.13
CA PHE A 190 -1.96 -9.04 13.27
C PHE A 190 -2.45 -7.59 13.09
N ASP A 191 -2.66 -7.16 11.85
CA ASP A 191 -3.12 -5.83 11.47
C ASP A 191 -4.65 -5.70 11.41
N ALA A 192 -5.38 -6.78 11.69
CA ALA A 192 -6.83 -6.82 11.59
C ALA A 192 -7.58 -6.24 12.81
N SER A 193 -6.99 -6.29 14.02
CA SER A 193 -7.71 -5.98 15.26
C SER A 193 -6.81 -5.40 16.35
N ALA A 194 -7.10 -4.16 16.77
CA ALA A 194 -6.44 -3.54 17.92
C ALA A 194 -6.67 -4.32 19.22
N CYS A 195 -7.85 -4.94 19.37
CA CYS A 195 -8.22 -5.70 20.57
C CYS A 195 -7.29 -6.90 20.84
N ASP A 196 -6.64 -7.45 19.81
CA ASP A 196 -5.68 -8.54 20.00
C ASP A 196 -4.38 -8.04 20.61
N TRP A 197 -3.96 -6.82 20.28
CA TRP A 197 -2.78 -6.17 20.84
C TRP A 197 -2.99 -5.71 22.28
N GLU A 198 -4.19 -5.27 22.63
CA GLU A 198 -4.55 -4.85 23.99
C GLU A 198 -4.38 -5.97 25.03
N LYS A 199 -4.52 -7.23 24.60
CA LYS A 199 -4.38 -8.42 25.45
C LYS A 199 -2.91 -8.81 25.71
N LEU A 200 -1.98 -8.30 24.91
CA LEU A 200 -0.56 -8.66 24.96
C LEU A 200 0.21 -7.74 25.90
N GLY A 201 1.05 -8.33 26.75
CA GLY A 201 2.08 -7.61 27.50
C GLY A 201 3.21 -7.12 26.60
N ARG A 202 4.04 -6.20 27.12
CA ARG A 202 5.14 -5.59 26.35
C ARG A 202 6.14 -6.62 25.82
N GLU A 203 6.54 -7.58 26.65
CA GLU A 203 7.52 -8.60 26.25
C GLU A 203 6.99 -9.47 25.10
N GLU A 204 5.71 -9.81 25.12
CA GLU A 204 5.05 -10.55 24.03
C GLU A 204 5.06 -9.73 22.73
N ARG A 205 4.75 -8.43 22.80
CA ARG A 205 4.85 -7.52 21.64
C ARG A 205 6.28 -7.46 21.09
N PHE A 206 7.28 -7.38 21.96
CA PHE A 206 8.69 -7.36 21.56
C PHE A 206 9.12 -8.66 20.85
N HIS A 207 8.61 -9.80 21.31
CA HIS A 207 8.80 -11.07 20.64
C HIS A 207 8.14 -11.10 19.25
N LEU A 208 6.95 -10.52 19.10
CA LEU A 208 6.28 -10.41 17.81
C LEU A 208 7.03 -9.50 16.83
N TYR A 209 7.55 -8.36 17.28
CA TYR A 209 8.41 -7.50 16.44
C TYR A 209 9.64 -8.25 15.96
N SER A 210 10.31 -8.99 16.86
CA SER A 210 11.46 -9.81 16.52
C SER A 210 11.10 -10.93 15.53
N ARG A 211 9.92 -11.54 15.68
CA ARG A 211 9.41 -12.54 14.74
C ARG A 211 9.16 -11.93 13.36
N TYR A 212 8.51 -10.77 13.30
CA TYR A 212 8.22 -10.06 12.06
C TYR A 212 9.47 -9.81 11.21
N TYR A 213 10.57 -9.35 11.80
CA TYR A 213 11.82 -9.15 11.05
C TYR A 213 12.51 -10.44 10.64
N ARG A 214 12.39 -11.53 11.41
CA ARG A 214 12.86 -12.86 10.96
C ARG A 214 12.02 -13.38 9.80
N THR A 215 10.70 -13.18 9.85
CA THR A 215 9.76 -13.50 8.77
C THR A 215 10.12 -12.72 7.50
N MET A 216 10.39 -11.42 7.62
CA MET A 216 10.83 -10.58 6.51
C MET A 216 12.16 -11.06 5.91
N LYS A 217 13.14 -11.39 6.74
CA LYS A 217 14.42 -11.95 6.27
C LYS A 217 14.19 -13.23 5.46
N ALA A 218 13.45 -14.19 6.00
CA ALA A 218 13.15 -15.46 5.34
C ALA A 218 12.37 -15.27 4.03
N MET A 219 11.41 -14.33 4.01
CA MET A 219 10.69 -13.94 2.81
C MET A 219 11.65 -13.41 1.74
N ALA A 220 12.56 -12.49 2.09
CA ALA A 220 13.49 -11.89 1.14
C ALA A 220 14.47 -12.93 0.55
N GLU A 221 14.96 -13.86 1.37
CA GLU A 221 15.86 -14.94 0.95
C GLU A 221 15.24 -15.86 -0.12
N THR A 222 13.92 -15.87 -0.28
CA THR A 222 13.26 -16.62 -1.37
C THR A 222 13.43 -16.00 -2.75
N ARG A 223 13.73 -14.69 -2.82
CA ARG A 223 13.86 -13.90 -4.05
C ARG A 223 12.64 -13.97 -4.98
N LEU A 224 11.44 -14.06 -4.41
CA LEU A 224 10.19 -14.17 -5.18
C LEU A 224 9.54 -12.83 -5.53
N PHE A 225 9.96 -11.75 -4.87
CA PHE A 225 9.26 -10.48 -4.90
C PHE A 225 10.17 -9.36 -5.36
N HIS A 226 9.58 -8.21 -5.69
CA HIS A 226 10.28 -7.02 -6.15
C HIS A 226 10.30 -5.93 -5.09
N ILE A 227 9.25 -5.85 -4.27
CA ILE A 227 9.04 -4.81 -3.26
C ILE A 227 8.61 -5.46 -1.95
N VAL A 228 9.13 -5.00 -0.82
CA VAL A 228 8.56 -5.29 0.51
C VAL A 228 7.64 -4.14 0.92
N ALA A 229 6.34 -4.42 1.13
CA ALA A 229 5.38 -3.41 1.57
C ALA A 229 5.60 -3.03 3.03
N HIS A 230 5.33 -1.76 3.35
CA HIS A 230 5.23 -1.21 4.70
C HIS A 230 6.04 -2.00 5.76
N PRO A 231 7.40 -1.89 5.72
CA PRO A 231 8.33 -2.83 6.35
C PRO A 231 8.37 -2.76 7.89
N ASP A 232 7.47 -2.01 8.50
CA ASP A 232 7.25 -1.93 9.94
C ASP A 232 5.75 -1.87 10.28
N LEU A 233 4.89 -2.43 9.42
CA LEU A 233 3.45 -2.53 9.62
C LEU A 233 3.09 -3.11 11.00
N ILE A 234 3.94 -3.98 11.55
CA ILE A 234 3.80 -4.57 12.89
C ILE A 234 3.59 -3.54 14.02
N LYS A 235 3.96 -2.28 13.80
CA LYS A 235 3.74 -1.18 14.75
C LYS A 235 2.30 -0.65 14.79
N ILE A 236 1.44 -1.03 13.85
CA ILE A 236 0.13 -0.42 13.54
C ILE A 236 -0.73 -0.08 14.77
N PHE A 237 -0.77 -0.97 15.78
CA PHE A 237 -1.55 -0.77 17.02
C PHE A 237 -0.68 -0.59 18.29
N SER A 238 0.65 -0.50 18.16
CA SER A 238 1.56 -0.53 19.30
C SER A 238 2.84 0.30 19.10
N VAL A 239 2.74 1.39 18.33
CA VAL A 239 3.87 2.23 17.88
C VAL A 239 4.82 2.68 19.00
N ASP A 240 4.32 3.00 20.19
CA ASP A 240 5.17 3.43 21.31
C ASP A 240 6.02 2.29 21.89
N ASP A 241 5.47 1.08 21.98
CA ASP A 241 6.26 -0.09 22.39
C ASP A 241 7.22 -0.48 21.27
N PHE A 242 6.83 -0.36 20.00
CA PHE A 242 7.71 -0.59 18.86
C PHE A 242 8.93 0.34 18.87
N ARG A 243 8.75 1.64 19.12
CA ARG A 243 9.86 2.61 19.27
C ARG A 243 10.78 2.25 20.45
N ARG A 244 10.22 1.80 21.57
CA ARG A 244 11.02 1.32 22.71
C ARG A 244 11.83 0.07 22.35
N TRP A 245 11.25 -0.83 21.56
CA TRP A 245 11.95 -2.01 21.07
C TRP A 245 13.08 -1.63 20.10
N LEU A 246 12.86 -0.71 19.17
CA LEU A 246 13.88 -0.18 18.25
C LEU A 246 15.04 0.53 18.98
N ALA A 247 14.82 1.09 20.17
CA ALA A 247 15.89 1.69 20.95
C ALA A 247 16.91 0.68 21.49
N LEU A 248 16.62 -0.63 21.42
CA LEU A 248 17.55 -1.70 21.82
C LEU A 248 18.46 -2.06 20.64
N SER A 249 19.77 -2.11 20.87
CA SER A 249 20.75 -2.46 19.81
C SER A 249 20.45 -3.80 19.15
N ALA A 250 20.11 -4.83 19.93
CA ALA A 250 19.80 -6.16 19.40
C ALA A 250 18.56 -6.18 18.50
N SER A 251 17.61 -5.27 18.73
CA SER A 251 16.45 -5.11 17.85
C SER A 251 16.84 -4.48 16.53
N MET A 252 17.68 -3.44 16.55
CA MET A 252 18.20 -2.81 15.34
C MET A 252 19.07 -3.75 14.52
N ASP A 253 19.80 -4.67 15.15
CA ASP A 253 20.53 -5.73 14.44
C ASP A 253 19.56 -6.64 13.65
N LEU A 254 18.41 -7.02 14.25
CA LEU A 254 17.39 -7.82 13.55
C LEU A 254 16.76 -7.06 12.37
N VAL A 255 16.48 -5.77 12.53
CA VAL A 255 15.99 -4.91 11.45
C VAL A 255 17.03 -4.83 10.33
N GLY A 256 18.30 -4.58 10.68
CA GLY A 256 19.39 -4.49 9.72
C GLY A 256 19.60 -5.77 8.92
N ASP A 257 19.53 -6.92 9.59
CA ASP A 257 19.57 -8.24 8.96
C ASP A 257 18.45 -8.43 7.92
N ALA A 258 17.22 -8.04 8.26
CA ALA A 258 16.08 -8.17 7.37
C ALA A 258 16.18 -7.23 6.16
N LEU A 259 16.50 -5.94 6.39
CA LEU A 259 16.66 -4.97 5.30
C LEU A 259 17.85 -5.30 4.39
N THR A 260 18.92 -5.86 4.96
CA THR A 260 20.06 -6.35 4.17
C THR A 260 19.64 -7.52 3.28
N ALA A 261 18.85 -8.47 3.81
CA ALA A 261 18.32 -9.56 2.99
C ALA A 261 17.41 -9.06 1.86
N VAL A 262 16.56 -8.06 2.12
CA VAL A 262 15.73 -7.40 1.09
C VAL A 262 16.62 -6.80 -0.01
N ARG A 263 17.67 -6.06 0.36
CA ARG A 263 18.62 -5.48 -0.60
C ARG A 263 19.32 -6.57 -1.42
N ASP A 264 19.86 -7.60 -0.76
CA ASP A 264 20.64 -8.67 -1.40
C ASP A 264 19.77 -9.63 -2.22
N ALA A 265 18.44 -9.57 -2.04
CA ALA A 265 17.45 -10.20 -2.89
C ALA A 265 17.16 -9.39 -4.18
N GLY A 266 17.70 -8.17 -4.31
CA GLY A 266 17.42 -7.28 -5.44
C GLY A 266 16.06 -6.57 -5.32
N MET A 267 15.49 -6.53 -4.12
CA MET A 267 14.20 -5.89 -3.86
C MET A 267 14.37 -4.42 -3.51
N ALA A 268 13.27 -3.67 -3.62
CA ALA A 268 13.12 -2.34 -3.05
C ALA A 268 12.28 -2.37 -1.77
N MET A 269 12.50 -1.36 -0.92
CA MET A 269 11.67 -1.10 0.24
C MET A 269 10.60 -0.07 -0.08
N GLU A 270 9.36 -0.36 0.28
CA GLU A 270 8.30 0.62 0.15
C GLU A 270 8.45 1.76 1.19
N ILE A 271 8.27 3.00 0.73
CA ILE A 271 7.92 4.14 1.58
C ILE A 271 6.45 4.48 1.31
N SER A 272 5.59 4.23 2.29
CA SER A 272 4.14 4.34 2.18
C SER A 272 3.53 5.38 3.10
N SER A 273 2.62 6.19 2.55
CA SER A 273 1.85 7.17 3.30
C SER A 273 0.66 6.56 4.04
N ALA A 274 0.34 5.27 3.83
CA ALA A 274 -0.79 4.62 4.49
C ALA A 274 -0.75 4.74 6.01
N GLY A 275 0.43 4.59 6.62
CA GLY A 275 0.58 4.59 8.08
C GLY A 275 0.13 5.90 8.74
N LEU A 276 0.16 7.03 8.02
CA LEU A 276 -0.40 8.31 8.49
C LEU A 276 -1.93 8.27 8.67
N ARG A 277 -2.62 7.40 7.92
CA ARG A 277 -4.07 7.15 7.97
C ARG A 277 -4.44 5.96 8.87
N LYS A 278 -3.45 5.23 9.40
CA LYS A 278 -3.64 4.11 10.32
C LYS A 278 -3.39 4.58 11.77
N PRO A 279 -3.77 3.79 12.80
CA PRO A 279 -3.66 4.22 14.20
C PRO A 279 -2.24 4.56 14.68
N CYS A 280 -1.19 4.09 14.00
CA CYS A 280 0.18 4.45 14.30
C CYS A 280 0.54 5.90 13.93
N HIS A 281 -0.23 6.54 13.02
CA HIS A 281 -0.05 7.92 12.56
C HIS A 281 1.39 8.27 12.14
N GLU A 282 2.08 7.30 11.53
CA GLU A 282 3.49 7.42 11.14
C GLU A 282 3.68 6.77 9.77
N ILE A 283 4.52 7.36 8.92
CA ILE A 283 4.92 6.76 7.63
C ILE A 283 5.45 5.35 7.84
N TYR A 284 5.21 4.46 6.89
CA TYR A 284 5.91 3.19 6.81
C TYR A 284 7.11 3.33 5.85
N PRO A 285 8.37 3.10 6.25
CA PRO A 285 8.83 2.94 7.63
C PRO A 285 9.01 4.23 8.43
N GLY A 286 9.08 4.06 9.75
CA GLY A 286 9.53 5.07 10.70
C GLY A 286 11.01 5.48 10.52
N PRO A 287 11.44 6.57 11.19
CA PRO A 287 12.67 7.29 10.84
C PRO A 287 13.96 6.52 11.10
N GLU A 288 14.01 5.66 12.11
CA GLU A 288 15.17 4.82 12.43
C GLU A 288 15.42 3.78 11.34
N ILE A 289 14.34 3.13 10.89
CA ILE A 289 14.38 2.11 9.84
C ILE A 289 14.68 2.75 8.49
N LEU A 290 14.07 3.91 8.19
CA LEU A 290 14.40 4.70 7.00
C LEU A 290 15.90 5.06 6.99
N HIS A 291 16.44 5.51 8.12
CA HIS A 291 17.87 5.85 8.19
C HIS A 291 18.77 4.64 7.93
N LEU A 292 18.45 3.48 8.50
CA LEU A 292 19.20 2.26 8.29
C LEU A 292 19.15 1.80 6.82
N ALA A 293 17.96 1.81 6.21
CA ALA A 293 17.76 1.50 4.79
C ALA A 293 18.64 2.37 3.88
N TRP A 294 18.74 3.67 4.18
CA TRP A 294 19.61 4.59 3.47
C TRP A 294 21.09 4.22 3.63
N GLN A 295 21.54 3.95 4.87
CA GLN A 295 22.94 3.61 5.16
C GLN A 295 23.42 2.37 4.40
N ILE A 296 22.55 1.37 4.23
CA ILE A 296 22.89 0.13 3.51
C ILE A 296 22.68 0.22 1.99
N GLY A 297 22.21 1.38 1.48
CA GLY A 297 21.95 1.60 0.06
C GLY A 297 20.74 0.81 -0.46
N LEU A 298 19.72 0.57 0.37
CA LEU A 298 18.51 -0.13 -0.04
C LEU A 298 17.67 0.75 -0.99
N PRO A 299 17.34 0.30 -2.22
CA PRO A 299 16.47 1.05 -3.11
C PRO A 299 15.05 1.18 -2.56
N ILE A 300 14.31 2.19 -3.03
CA ILE A 300 12.96 2.50 -2.54
C ILE A 300 11.93 2.51 -3.65
N THR A 301 10.67 2.27 -3.29
CA THR A 301 9.48 2.61 -4.08
C THR A 301 8.56 3.51 -3.25
N PHE A 302 7.65 4.22 -3.91
CA PHE A 302 6.61 5.00 -3.23
C PHE A 302 5.24 4.37 -3.40
N ALA A 303 4.44 4.51 -2.36
CA ALA A 303 3.13 3.91 -2.25
C ALA A 303 2.18 4.86 -1.53
N SER A 304 0.95 4.96 -2.04
CA SER A 304 -0.14 5.50 -1.23
C SER A 304 -0.85 4.42 -0.43
N ASP A 305 -0.83 3.16 -0.91
CA ASP A 305 -1.65 2.05 -0.40
C ASP A 305 -3.13 2.48 -0.35
N SER A 306 -3.57 3.03 -1.49
CA SER A 306 -4.87 3.66 -1.64
C SER A 306 -5.98 2.63 -1.79
N HIS A 307 -7.01 2.78 -0.96
CA HIS A 307 -8.23 1.97 -1.03
C HIS A 307 -9.45 2.76 -1.53
N SER A 308 -9.23 4.00 -1.96
CA SER A 308 -10.21 4.85 -2.60
C SER A 308 -9.52 5.94 -3.42
N THR A 309 -10.25 6.56 -4.33
CA THR A 309 -9.78 7.62 -5.22
C THR A 309 -9.18 8.81 -4.47
N GLU A 310 -9.68 9.17 -3.29
CA GLU A 310 -9.14 10.27 -2.49
C GLU A 310 -7.78 9.95 -1.86
N GLN A 311 -7.42 8.67 -1.79
CA GLN A 311 -6.16 8.20 -1.21
C GLN A 311 -5.05 8.02 -2.25
N VAL A 312 -5.36 8.02 -3.54
CA VAL A 312 -4.36 7.87 -4.61
C VAL A 312 -3.33 8.99 -4.52
N ALA A 313 -2.04 8.64 -4.55
CA ALA A 313 -0.91 9.56 -4.39
C ALA A 313 -0.99 10.45 -3.14
N TRP A 314 -1.72 10.03 -2.10
CA TRP A 314 -1.96 10.85 -0.93
C TRP A 314 -0.66 11.09 -0.15
N SER A 315 -0.42 12.35 0.24
CA SER A 315 0.77 12.84 0.95
C SER A 315 2.12 12.53 0.28
N PHE A 316 2.16 12.41 -1.06
CA PHE A 316 3.41 12.20 -1.79
C PHE A 316 4.42 13.34 -1.64
N ASP A 317 3.97 14.58 -1.40
CA ASP A 317 4.87 15.68 -1.03
C ASP A 317 5.61 15.44 0.29
N THR A 318 4.95 14.79 1.23
CA THR A 318 5.54 14.42 2.51
C THR A 318 6.50 13.25 2.32
N LEU A 319 6.14 12.23 1.52
CA LEU A 319 7.02 11.11 1.22
C LEU A 319 8.29 11.56 0.47
N ALA A 320 8.15 12.47 -0.48
CA ALA A 320 9.28 13.01 -1.24
C ALA A 320 10.27 13.71 -0.32
N ARG A 321 9.79 14.60 0.56
CA ARG A 321 10.63 15.28 1.57
C ARG A 321 11.24 14.30 2.55
N TYR A 322 10.49 13.29 2.98
CA TYR A 322 10.95 12.28 3.91
C TYR A 322 12.13 11.47 3.34
N ALA A 323 12.00 10.96 2.10
CA ALA A 323 13.07 10.25 1.42
C ALA A 323 14.26 11.17 1.06
N ALA A 324 14.00 12.36 0.52
CA ALA A 324 15.04 13.33 0.15
C ALA A 324 15.86 13.78 1.37
N SER A 325 15.25 13.85 2.56
CA SER A 325 15.95 14.22 3.80
C SER A 325 17.08 13.25 4.19
N LYS A 326 17.04 12.01 3.71
CA LYS A 326 18.12 11.02 3.89
C LYS A 326 19.10 11.03 2.72
N GLY A 327 18.64 11.34 1.51
CA GLY A 327 19.49 11.52 0.34
C GLY A 327 19.08 10.72 -0.90
N TRP A 328 17.93 10.04 -0.87
CA TRP A 328 17.37 9.47 -2.10
C TRP A 328 16.97 10.57 -3.09
N LYS A 329 17.23 10.32 -4.37
CA LYS A 329 16.92 11.21 -5.50
C LYS A 329 16.04 10.55 -6.56
N GLU A 330 15.86 9.23 -6.44
CA GLU A 330 15.10 8.40 -7.34
C GLU A 330 14.48 7.23 -6.56
N SER A 331 13.33 6.76 -7.05
CA SER A 331 12.70 5.50 -6.66
C SER A 331 12.80 4.51 -7.81
N LEU A 332 12.51 3.23 -7.57
CA LEU A 332 12.46 2.22 -8.61
C LEU A 332 11.04 2.01 -9.13
N VAL A 333 10.93 1.63 -10.40
CA VAL A 333 9.74 1.08 -11.04
C VAL A 333 10.13 -0.26 -11.64
N PHE A 334 9.28 -1.27 -11.44
CA PHE A 334 9.49 -2.63 -11.95
C PHE A 334 8.49 -2.91 -13.07
N ARG A 335 8.95 -3.45 -14.19
CA ARG A 335 8.09 -3.85 -15.32
C ARG A 335 8.66 -5.10 -15.99
N ARG A 336 8.01 -6.24 -15.79
CA ARG A 336 8.34 -7.54 -16.43
C ARG A 336 9.80 -7.95 -16.24
N GLY A 337 10.30 -7.81 -15.01
CA GLY A 337 11.69 -8.14 -14.66
C GLY A 337 12.72 -7.05 -15.01
N GLU A 338 12.31 -5.97 -15.69
CA GLU A 338 13.14 -4.78 -15.89
C GLU A 338 12.93 -3.78 -14.74
N VAL A 339 14.00 -3.06 -14.41
CA VAL A 339 14.04 -2.08 -13.32
C VAL A 339 14.40 -0.72 -13.88
N PHE A 340 13.57 0.28 -13.60
CA PHE A 340 13.74 1.64 -14.08
C PHE A 340 13.88 2.61 -12.90
N PRO A 341 14.98 3.39 -12.82
CA PRO A 341 15.05 4.48 -11.88
C PRO A 341 14.11 5.61 -12.31
N MET A 342 13.38 6.17 -11.36
CA MET A 342 12.45 7.28 -11.54
C MET A 342 12.82 8.43 -10.60
N PRO A 343 13.40 9.53 -11.12
CA PRO A 343 13.75 10.69 -10.31
C PRO A 343 12.52 11.34 -9.67
N PHE A 344 12.70 11.93 -8.49
CA PHE A 344 11.70 12.76 -7.82
C PHE A 344 12.35 14.00 -7.18
N THR A 345 11.56 15.03 -6.93
CA THR A 345 11.92 16.27 -6.23
C THR A 345 11.06 16.45 -4.98
N ALA A 346 11.53 17.27 -4.05
CA ALA A 346 10.93 17.44 -2.72
C ALA A 346 10.53 18.91 -2.42
N ASP A 347 10.33 19.71 -3.47
CA ASP A 347 10.17 21.16 -3.41
C ASP A 347 8.88 21.62 -2.71
#